data_AF-R3TSP4-F1
#
_entry.id   AF-R3TSP4-F1
#
_cell.length_a   1.000
_cell.length_b   1.000
_cell.length_c   1.000
_cell.angle_alpha   90.00
_cell.angle_beta   90.00
_cell.angle_gamma   90.00
#
_symmetry.space_group_name_H-M   'P 1'
#
loop_
_entity.id
_entity.type
_entity.pdbx_description
1 polymer ?
#
loop_
_entity_poly.entity_id
_entity_poly.type
_entity_poly.pdbx_seq_one_letter_code
_entity_poly.pdbx_strand_id
1 'polypeptide(L)'
;MLLTRCKNYHLYQLSQTEQEIQKAKTREFGDRILVMGSCFLDCQVAVELAEQGKEVIIIERLDELLHDCLHSPMRAELMKRLEALVVLFYLETIIIKVEKDQVYLMNQENIKTSLTVDTIIVPKNYEFC
;
A
#
# COMPACT_ATOMS: atom_id res chain seq x y z
N MET A 1 -2.64 14.89 -11.01
CA MET A 1 -4.08 15.24 -10.80
C MET A 1 -4.39 15.30 -9.30
N LEU A 2 -4.85 16.43 -8.75
CA LEU A 2 -5.02 16.64 -7.29
C LEU A 2 -6.23 15.90 -6.71
N LEU A 3 -6.00 15.06 -5.70
CA LEU A 3 -6.95 14.21 -4.97
C LEU A 3 -8.01 14.97 -4.13
N THR A 4 -8.41 16.19 -4.49
CA THR A 4 -9.28 17.04 -3.66
C THR A 4 -10.73 16.56 -3.51
N ARG A 5 -11.09 15.34 -3.95
CA ARG A 5 -12.47 14.82 -3.90
C ARG A 5 -12.66 13.37 -3.40
N CYS A 6 -11.64 12.68 -2.92
CA CYS A 6 -11.84 11.44 -2.17
C CYS A 6 -12.05 11.77 -0.68
N LYS A 7 -13.16 11.30 -0.10
CA LYS A 7 -13.55 11.72 1.25
C LYS A 7 -12.62 11.22 2.36
N ASN A 8 -11.80 10.18 2.14
CA ASN A 8 -10.87 9.64 3.13
C ASN A 8 -9.56 9.17 2.45
N TYR A 9 -8.59 10.06 2.23
CA TYR A 9 -7.22 9.66 1.93
C TYR A 9 -6.32 10.17 3.04
N HIS A 10 -5.44 9.32 3.53
CA HIS A 10 -4.52 9.67 4.60
C HIS A 10 -3.10 9.72 4.04
N LEU A 11 -2.60 10.94 3.84
CA LEU A 11 -1.19 11.16 3.56
C LEU A 11 -0.39 10.86 4.83
N TYR A 12 0.60 9.97 4.75
CA TYR A 12 1.54 9.73 5.85
C TYR A 12 2.97 10.01 5.43
N GLN A 13 3.73 10.48 6.42
CA GLN A 13 5.17 10.67 6.33
C GLN A 13 5.85 9.50 7.04
N LEU A 14 6.21 8.48 6.28
CA LEU A 14 6.97 7.34 6.79
C LEU A 14 8.46 7.70 6.92
N SER A 15 8.76 8.69 7.76
CA SER A 15 10.13 9.00 8.19
C SER A 15 10.30 8.54 9.63
N GLN A 16 11.03 7.43 9.80
CA GLN A 16 11.39 6.74 11.05
C GLN A 16 10.38 5.68 11.52
N THR A 17 10.86 4.44 11.48
CA THR A 17 10.14 3.16 11.33
C THR A 17 9.15 2.85 12.45
N GLU A 18 9.45 3.15 13.72
CA GLU A 18 8.66 2.64 14.85
C GLU A 18 7.47 3.53 15.25
N GLN A 19 7.60 4.85 15.13
CA GLN A 19 6.55 5.77 15.57
C GLN A 19 5.33 5.76 14.63
N GLU A 20 5.56 5.64 13.32
CA GLU A 20 4.46 5.62 12.35
C GLU A 20 3.75 4.26 12.31
N ILE A 21 4.47 3.17 12.56
CA ILE A 21 3.93 1.83 12.85
C ILE A 21 3.00 1.89 14.08
N GLN A 22 3.47 2.48 15.18
CA GLN A 22 2.64 2.65 16.40
C GLN A 22 1.42 3.55 16.17
N LYS A 23 1.54 4.54 15.30
CA LYS A 23 0.45 5.44 14.91
C LYS A 23 -0.57 4.74 14.00
N ALA A 24 -0.12 3.85 13.12
CA ALA A 24 -1.00 2.99 12.34
C ALA A 24 -1.84 2.08 13.25
N LYS A 25 -1.28 1.55 14.35
CA LYS A 25 -2.04 0.77 15.35
C LYS A 25 -3.13 1.54 16.09
N THR A 26 -2.98 2.85 16.22
CA THR A 26 -3.87 3.69 17.04
C THR A 26 -4.85 4.53 16.21
N ARG A 27 -4.69 4.56 14.87
CA ARG A 27 -5.63 5.24 13.98
C ARG A 27 -6.73 4.32 13.52
N GLU A 28 -7.95 4.86 13.48
CA GLU A 28 -9.08 4.19 12.87
C GLU A 28 -8.94 4.24 11.35
N PHE A 29 -8.58 3.10 10.75
CA PHE A 29 -8.66 2.87 9.31
C PHE A 29 -9.95 2.12 8.96
N GLY A 30 -10.39 2.30 7.71
CA GLY A 30 -11.44 1.45 7.14
C GLY A 30 -11.02 -0.02 7.07
N ASP A 31 -11.88 -0.89 6.53
CA ASP A 31 -11.63 -2.33 6.55
C ASP A 31 -10.81 -2.78 5.35
N ARG A 32 -10.94 -2.10 4.21
CA ARG A 32 -10.19 -2.37 2.99
C ARG A 32 -9.19 -1.27 2.67
N ILE A 33 -7.90 -1.60 2.74
CA ILE A 33 -6.79 -0.64 2.71
C ILE A 33 -5.88 -0.91 1.51
N LEU A 34 -5.62 0.15 0.74
CA LEU A 34 -4.62 0.16 -0.33
C LEU A 34 -3.33 0.81 0.16
N VAL A 35 -2.19 0.15 0.02
CA VAL A 35 -0.84 0.67 0.28
C VAL A 35 -0.13 0.86 -1.05
N MET A 36 0.40 2.05 -1.30
CA MET A 36 1.17 2.35 -2.51
C MET A 36 2.67 2.19 -2.26
N GLY A 37 3.32 1.34 -3.04
CA GLY A 37 4.72 0.99 -2.88
C GLY A 37 4.92 -0.25 -2.02
N SER A 38 6.10 -0.84 -2.15
CA SER A 38 6.47 -2.10 -1.51
C SER A 38 7.85 -2.07 -0.87
N CYS A 39 8.33 -0.88 -0.45
CA CYS A 39 9.58 -0.86 0.30
C CYS A 39 9.41 -1.58 1.65
N PHE A 40 10.53 -1.85 2.32
CA PHE A 40 10.52 -2.57 3.59
C PHE A 40 9.48 -2.02 4.60
N LEU A 41 9.42 -0.70 4.73
CA LEU A 41 8.50 -0.04 5.64
C LEU A 41 7.04 -0.14 5.20
N ASP A 42 6.75 -0.01 3.90
CA ASP A 42 5.38 -0.15 3.38
C ASP A 42 4.83 -1.55 3.66
N CYS A 43 5.65 -2.57 3.41
CA CYS A 43 5.30 -3.95 3.69
C CYS A 43 5.16 -4.24 5.19
N GLN A 44 5.97 -3.62 6.06
CA GLN A 44 5.76 -3.73 7.51
C GLN A 44 4.41 -3.16 7.94
N VAL A 45 4.04 -1.98 7.44
CA VAL A 45 2.74 -1.36 7.71
C VAL A 45 1.60 -2.25 7.19
N ALA A 46 1.73 -2.79 5.98
CA ALA A 46 0.74 -3.71 5.41
C ALA A 46 0.53 -4.95 6.29
N VAL A 47 1.62 -5.54 6.78
CA VAL A 47 1.56 -6.68 7.70
C VAL A 47 0.86 -6.32 9.01
N GLU A 48 1.19 -5.19 9.63
CA GLU A 48 0.54 -4.81 10.90
C GLU A 48 -0.96 -4.52 10.76
N LEU A 49 -1.37 -3.94 9.63
CA LEU A 49 -2.79 -3.71 9.34
C LEU A 49 -3.51 -5.04 9.09
N ALA A 50 -2.89 -5.96 8.36
CA ALA A 50 -3.45 -7.28 8.12
C ALA A 50 -3.52 -8.11 9.42
N GLU A 51 -2.54 -8.00 10.33
CA GLU A 51 -2.58 -8.60 11.67
C GLU A 51 -3.75 -8.06 12.53
N GLN A 52 -4.22 -6.84 12.25
CA GLN A 52 -5.41 -6.26 12.87
C GLN A 52 -6.72 -6.71 12.20
N GLY A 53 -6.66 -7.61 11.23
CA GLY A 53 -7.83 -8.14 10.50
C GLY A 53 -8.30 -7.27 9.35
N LYS A 54 -7.49 -6.31 8.88
CA LYS A 54 -7.80 -5.48 7.73
C LYS A 54 -7.53 -6.22 6.42
N GLU A 55 -8.35 -5.99 5.40
CA GLU A 55 -8.06 -6.44 4.03
C GLU A 55 -7.04 -5.48 3.42
N VAL A 56 -5.80 -5.93 3.23
CA VAL A 56 -4.72 -5.09 2.73
C VAL A 56 -4.33 -5.47 1.31
N ILE A 57 -4.20 -4.45 0.47
CA ILE A 57 -3.77 -4.55 -0.92
C ILE A 57 -2.54 -3.66 -1.09
N ILE A 58 -1.47 -4.20 -1.64
CA ILE A 58 -0.28 -3.45 -2.04
C ILE A 58 -0.31 -3.25 -3.55
N ILE A 59 0.07 -2.06 -4.01
CA ILE A 59 0.37 -1.82 -5.42
C ILE A 59 1.82 -1.40 -5.58
N GLU A 60 2.48 -1.94 -6.58
CA GLU A 60 3.87 -1.62 -6.89
C GLU A 60 4.01 -1.47 -8.40
N ARG A 61 4.79 -0.48 -8.83
CA ARG A 61 5.03 -0.19 -10.25
C ARG A 61 6.16 -1.06 -10.82
N LEU A 62 6.98 -1.64 -9.96
CA LEU A 62 8.03 -2.59 -10.31
C LEU A 62 7.46 -4.02 -10.41
N ASP A 63 8.24 -4.90 -11.00
CA ASP A 63 7.98 -6.35 -11.12
C ASP A 63 8.34 -7.14 -9.86
N GLU A 64 8.75 -6.44 -8.79
CA GLU A 64 9.14 -7.05 -7.54
C GLU A 64 8.75 -6.21 -6.32
N LEU A 65 8.40 -6.90 -5.23
CA LEU A 65 8.26 -6.29 -3.91
C LEU A 65 9.63 -6.13 -3.25
N LEU A 66 9.75 -5.23 -2.27
CA LEU A 66 10.89 -5.17 -1.35
C LEU A 66 12.24 -4.98 -2.06
N HIS A 67 12.25 -4.23 -3.16
CA HIS A 67 13.44 -3.96 -3.98
C HIS A 67 14.59 -3.32 -3.15
N ASP A 68 14.26 -2.57 -2.11
CA ASP A 68 15.18 -1.88 -1.20
C ASP A 68 15.90 -2.84 -0.22
N CYS A 69 15.46 -4.10 -0.12
CA CYS A 69 16.05 -5.09 0.76
C CYS A 69 16.25 -6.47 0.10
N LEU A 70 16.42 -6.50 -1.22
CA LEU A 70 16.66 -7.70 -2.04
C LEU A 70 17.63 -8.73 -1.45
N HIS A 71 18.75 -8.27 -0.91
CA HIS A 71 19.81 -9.13 -0.39
C HIS A 71 19.78 -9.31 1.14
N SER A 72 18.72 -8.81 1.80
CA SER A 72 18.56 -8.92 3.24
C SER A 72 17.81 -10.21 3.62
N PRO A 73 18.27 -10.95 4.65
CA PRO A 73 17.50 -12.08 5.18
C PRO A 73 16.11 -11.65 5.69
N MET A 74 15.94 -10.37 6.04
CA MET A 74 14.66 -9.83 6.49
C MET A 74 13.58 -9.86 5.40
N ARG A 75 13.96 -9.83 4.11
CA ARG A 75 13.01 -9.88 2.99
C ARG A 75 12.22 -11.18 2.99
N ALA A 76 12.90 -12.31 3.18
CA ALA A 76 12.26 -13.62 3.18
C ALA A 76 11.23 -13.76 4.31
N GLU A 77 11.57 -13.28 5.51
CA GLU A 77 10.64 -13.27 6.65
C GLU A 77 9.43 -12.38 6.40
N LEU A 78 9.64 -11.17 5.86
CA LEU A 78 8.55 -10.24 5.59
C LEU A 78 7.62 -10.74 4.47
N MET A 79 8.18 -11.32 3.39
CA MET A 79 7.41 -11.98 2.33
C MET A 79 6.55 -13.11 2.89
N LYS A 80 7.11 -13.95 3.75
CA LYS A 80 6.38 -15.06 4.39
C LYS A 80 5.21 -14.55 5.24
N ARG A 81 5.39 -13.44 5.95
CA ARG A 81 4.31 -12.81 6.73
C ARG A 81 3.21 -12.24 5.83
N LEU A 82 3.57 -11.53 4.77
CA LEU A 82 2.62 -11.03 3.78
C LEU A 82 1.78 -12.17 3.17
N GLU A 83 2.43 -13.26 2.80
CA GLU A 83 1.77 -14.46 2.27
C GLU A 83 0.83 -15.11 3.30
N ALA A 84 1.32 -15.32 4.53
CA ALA A 84 0.53 -15.92 5.61
C ALA A 84 -0.71 -15.10 5.99
N LEU A 85 -0.63 -13.78 5.83
CA LEU A 85 -1.71 -12.83 6.09
C LEU A 85 -2.60 -12.57 4.87
N VAL A 86 -2.34 -13.24 3.74
CA VAL A 86 -3.13 -13.14 2.51
C VAL A 86 -3.21 -11.69 2.00
N VAL A 87 -2.11 -10.94 2.15
CA VAL A 87 -2.01 -9.59 1.58
C VAL A 87 -1.98 -9.70 0.06
N LEU A 88 -2.88 -9.01 -0.62
CA LEU A 88 -2.93 -9.00 -2.09
C LEU A 88 -1.91 -7.99 -2.63
N PHE A 89 -1.31 -8.29 -3.78
CA PHE A 89 -0.38 -7.38 -4.45
C PHE A 89 -0.62 -7.31 -5.94
N TYR A 90 -0.57 -6.09 -6.48
CA TYR A 90 -0.52 -5.83 -7.92
C TYR A 90 0.84 -5.24 -8.26
N LEU A 91 1.66 -6.02 -8.96
CA LEU A 91 2.95 -5.59 -9.49
C LEU A 91 2.77 -4.92 -10.86
N GLU A 92 3.79 -4.19 -11.29
CA GLU A 92 3.82 -3.48 -12.57
C GLU A 92 2.56 -2.64 -12.81
N THR A 93 2.01 -2.08 -11.73
CA THR A 93 0.69 -1.46 -11.69
C THR A 93 0.76 -0.07 -11.06
N ILE A 94 0.10 0.89 -11.71
CA ILE A 94 0.00 2.27 -11.22
C ILE A 94 -1.46 2.66 -10.98
N ILE A 95 -1.69 3.62 -10.07
CA ILE A 95 -2.98 4.30 -9.96
C ILE A 95 -3.05 5.36 -11.04
N ILE A 96 -4.11 5.31 -11.85
CA ILE A 96 -4.37 6.32 -12.88
C ILE A 96 -5.44 7.32 -12.46
N LYS A 97 -6.30 6.95 -11.49
CA LYS A 97 -7.40 7.80 -11.03
C LYS A 97 -7.93 7.30 -9.70
N VAL A 98 -8.40 8.21 -8.86
CA VAL A 98 -9.23 7.86 -7.70
C VAL A 98 -10.49 8.69 -7.74
N GLU A 99 -11.65 8.04 -7.60
CA GLU A 99 -12.95 8.71 -7.52
C GLU A 99 -13.77 8.12 -6.37
N LYS A 100 -14.10 8.95 -5.39
CA LYS A 100 -14.84 8.54 -4.17
C LYS A 100 -14.10 7.44 -3.41
N ASP A 101 -14.58 6.21 -3.49
CA ASP A 101 -14.09 4.97 -2.89
C ASP A 101 -13.49 4.03 -3.94
N GLN A 102 -13.53 4.37 -5.23
CA GLN A 102 -12.89 3.59 -6.28
C GLN A 102 -11.50 4.11 -6.65
N VAL A 103 -10.55 3.18 -6.70
CA VAL A 103 -9.21 3.36 -7.23
C VAL A 103 -9.13 2.66 -8.58
N TYR A 104 -8.75 3.39 -9.62
CA TYR A 104 -8.52 2.84 -10.95
C TYR A 104 -7.04 2.59 -11.14
N LEU A 105 -6.73 1.36 -11.55
CA LEU A 105 -5.39 0.86 -11.76
C LEU A 105 -5.14 0.63 -13.25
N MET A 106 -3.87 0.70 -13.64
CA MET A 106 -3.40 0.32 -14.96
C MET A 106 -2.10 -0.46 -14.81
N ASN A 107 -2.03 -1.65 -15.41
CA ASN A 107 -0.79 -2.41 -15.47
C ASN A 107 0.08 -1.95 -16.66
N GLN A 108 1.29 -2.50 -16.78
CA GLN A 108 2.20 -2.21 -17.89
C GLN A 108 1.66 -2.60 -19.29
N GLU A 109 0.71 -3.52 -19.36
CA GLU A 109 0.02 -3.92 -20.60
C GLU A 109 -1.13 -2.97 -20.97
N ASN A 110 -1.31 -1.87 -20.23
CA ASN A 110 -2.42 -0.93 -20.35
C ASN A 110 -3.82 -1.52 -20.05
N ILE A 111 -3.87 -2.68 -19.37
CA ILE A 111 -5.10 -3.26 -18.85
C ILE A 111 -5.55 -2.42 -17.66
N LYS A 112 -6.79 -1.93 -17.73
CA LYS A 112 -7.39 -1.11 -16.69
C LYS A 112 -8.30 -1.95 -15.81
N THR A 113 -8.15 -1.80 -14.51
CA THR A 113 -9.03 -2.42 -13.50
C THR A 113 -9.39 -1.39 -12.44
N SER A 114 -10.33 -1.72 -11.55
CA SER A 114 -10.74 -0.86 -10.45
C SER A 114 -10.93 -1.66 -9.16
N LEU A 115 -10.58 -1.04 -8.05
CA LEU A 115 -10.77 -1.56 -6.70
C LEU A 115 -11.60 -0.57 -5.89
N THR A 116 -12.56 -1.06 -5.12
CA THR A 116 -13.19 -0.26 -4.07
C THR A 116 -12.37 -0.37 -2.80
N VAL A 117 -11.94 0.73 -2.20
CA VAL A 117 -11.15 0.75 -0.96
C VAL A 117 -11.60 1.87 -0.05
N ASP A 118 -11.53 1.65 1.26
CA ASP A 118 -11.94 2.62 2.28
C ASP A 118 -10.82 3.60 2.61
N THR A 119 -9.58 3.16 2.48
CA THR A 119 -8.39 3.92 2.84
C THR A 119 -7.28 3.68 1.81
N ILE A 120 -6.60 4.77 1.44
CA ILE A 120 -5.36 4.71 0.66
C ILE A 120 -4.23 5.29 1.50
N ILE A 121 -3.16 4.51 1.64
CA ILE A 121 -1.90 4.89 2.29
C ILE A 121 -0.89 5.14 1.18
N VAL A 122 -0.32 6.34 1.18
CA VAL A 122 0.63 6.80 0.16
C VAL A 122 1.92 7.28 0.81
N PRO A 123 3.08 7.05 0.18
CA PRO A 123 4.34 7.67 0.59
C PRO A 123 4.24 9.18 0.47
N LYS A 124 4.84 9.93 1.41
CA LYS A 124 4.79 11.40 1.43
C LYS A 124 5.26 12.06 0.12
N ASN A 125 6.24 11.46 -0.56
CA ASN A 125 6.82 12.01 -1.78
C ASN A 125 6.19 11.42 -3.04
N TYR A 126 5.05 10.74 -2.92
CA TYR A 126 4.37 10.20 -4.08
C TYR A 126 3.62 11.32 -4.83
N GLU A 127 4.11 11.67 -6.01
CA GLU A 127 3.39 12.53 -6.95
C GLU A 127 2.53 11.68 -7.88
N PHE A 128 1.22 11.94 -7.88
CA PHE A 128 0.34 11.36 -8.88
C PHE A 128 0.63 12.01 -10.24
N CYS A 129 1.18 11.24 -11.18
CA CYS A 129 1.29 11.63 -12.58
C CYS A 129 -0.06 12.12 -13.13
#